data_AF-T0ZKG0-F1
#
_entry.id   AF-T0ZKG0-F1
#
_cell.length_a   1.000
_cell.length_b   1.000
_cell.length_c   1.000
_cell.angle_alpha   90.00
_cell.angle_beta   90.00
_cell.angle_gamma   90.00
#
_symmetry.space_group_name_H-M   'P 1'
#
loop_
_entity.id
_entity.type
_entity.pdbx_description
1 polymer ?
#
loop_
_entity_poly.entity_id
_entity_poly.type
_entity_poly.pdbx_seq_one_letter_code
_entity_poly.pdbx_strand_id
1 'polypeptide(L)'
;MVLRVAALSQAIGVPIGVDALQYFAKKIEPCDAKWEASTTRAFISLLSSGHSLIGVMERLDHYGLLERIIPEWTKVRGLPQRNAYHTFTVDRHLVETVVAAGDLRRQVKRPDLLVIAAFLHDIGKGYGGDHSVVGAEIAERVSLRIGLTGYEGEVVVRLVRNHLLLADTAT
;
A
#
# COMPACT_ATOMS: atom_id res chain seq x y z
N MET A 1 -7.21 13.96 3.67
CA MET A 1 -8.25 13.93 4.74
C MET A 1 -8.70 12.51 5.09
N VAL A 2 -9.14 11.67 4.14
CA VAL A 2 -9.61 10.29 4.42
C VAL A 2 -8.58 9.40 5.13
N LEU A 3 -7.30 9.45 4.73
CA LEU A 3 -6.25 8.66 5.38
C LEU A 3 -6.04 9.03 6.86
N ARG A 4 -6.28 10.29 7.23
CA ARG A 4 -6.25 10.73 8.63
C ARG A 4 -7.43 10.18 9.41
N VAL A 5 -8.61 10.15 8.80
CA VAL A 5 -9.81 9.54 9.40
C VAL A 5 -9.62 8.03 9.57
N ALA A 6 -9.04 7.36 8.58
CA ALA A 6 -8.72 5.94 8.64
C ALA A 6 -7.70 5.62 9.74
N ALA A 7 -6.62 6.41 9.84
CA ALA A 7 -5.63 6.25 10.90
C ALA A 7 -6.22 6.54 12.30
N LEU A 8 -7.12 7.52 12.43
CA LEU A 8 -7.80 7.81 13.70
C LEU A 8 -8.80 6.72 14.07
N SER A 9 -9.62 6.27 13.13
CA SER A 9 -10.57 5.16 13.30
C SER A 9 -9.86 3.92 13.84
N GLN A 10 -8.67 3.64 13.34
CA GLN A 10 -7.78 2.60 13.85
C GLN A 10 -7.31 2.88 15.28
N ALA A 11 -6.75 4.06 15.54
CA ALA A 11 -6.21 4.40 16.85
C ALA A 11 -7.25 4.32 17.98
N ILE A 12 -8.53 4.59 17.69
CA ILE A 12 -9.62 4.56 18.67
C ILE A 12 -10.46 3.27 18.63
N GLY A 13 -10.21 2.37 17.68
CA GLY A 13 -10.95 1.11 17.52
C GLY A 13 -12.41 1.27 17.05
N VAL A 14 -12.78 2.42 16.48
CA VAL A 14 -14.15 2.70 16.02
C VAL A 14 -14.17 2.72 14.50
N PRO A 15 -14.98 1.88 13.82
CA PRO A 15 -15.07 1.88 12.36
C PRO A 15 -15.50 3.24 11.79
N ILE A 16 -15.00 3.57 10.59
CA ILE A 16 -15.49 4.73 9.85
C ILE A 16 -16.97 4.52 9.50
N GLY A 17 -17.83 5.46 9.87
CA GLY A 17 -19.25 5.42 9.57
C GLY A 17 -19.53 5.43 8.07
N VAL A 18 -20.58 4.73 7.65
CA VAL A 18 -20.98 4.60 6.24
C VAL A 18 -21.20 5.96 5.58
N ASP A 19 -21.90 6.87 6.26
CA ASP A 19 -22.17 8.22 5.74
C ASP A 19 -20.88 9.00 5.45
N ALA A 20 -19.88 8.86 6.32
CA ALA A 20 -18.58 9.48 6.12
C ALA A 20 -17.84 8.86 4.92
N LEU A 21 -17.86 7.54 4.77
CA LEU A 21 -17.27 6.85 3.62
C LEU A 21 -17.93 7.27 2.31
N GLN A 22 -19.26 7.31 2.27
CA GLN A 22 -20.02 7.76 1.10
C GLN A 22 -19.78 9.24 0.79
N TYR A 23 -19.67 10.08 1.82
CA TYR A 23 -19.31 11.49 1.66
C TYR A 23 -17.92 11.62 1.02
N PHE A 24 -16.92 10.90 1.51
CA PHE A 24 -15.58 10.93 0.94
C PHE A 24 -15.55 10.40 -0.49
N ALA A 25 -16.28 9.31 -0.79
CA ALA A 25 -16.31 8.72 -2.13
C ALA A 25 -16.85 9.71 -3.18
N LYS A 26 -17.75 10.61 -2.78
CA LYS A 26 -18.30 11.68 -3.64
C LYS A 26 -17.42 12.92 -3.75
N LYS A 27 -16.51 13.13 -2.80
CA LYS A 27 -15.76 14.40 -2.65
C LYS A 27 -14.29 14.30 -3.00
N ILE A 28 -13.70 13.11 -2.92
CA ILE A 28 -12.28 12.91 -3.18
C ILE A 28 -12.10 12.68 -4.67
N GLU A 29 -11.38 13.60 -5.32
CA GLU A 29 -10.90 13.40 -6.68
C GLU A 29 -9.65 12.51 -6.68
N PRO A 30 -9.36 11.80 -7.79
CA PRO A 30 -8.12 11.05 -7.96
C PRO A 30 -6.90 11.93 -7.64
N CYS A 31 -6.02 11.41 -6.78
CA CYS A 31 -4.87 12.16 -6.31
C CYS A 31 -3.66 11.93 -7.22
N ASP A 32 -3.39 12.90 -8.09
CA ASP A 32 -2.15 12.95 -8.90
C ASP A 32 -1.13 13.94 -8.31
N ALA A 33 -1.56 14.82 -7.42
CA ALA A 33 -0.71 15.81 -6.78
C ALA A 33 0.15 15.20 -5.66
N LYS A 34 1.32 15.80 -5.43
CA LYS A 34 2.17 15.46 -4.29
C LYS A 34 1.42 15.65 -2.97
N TRP A 35 1.50 14.65 -2.10
CA TRP A 35 0.88 14.66 -0.79
C TRP A 35 1.56 15.64 0.14
N GLU A 36 0.75 16.25 1.00
CA GLU A 36 1.26 16.89 2.20
C GLU A 36 1.89 15.85 3.13
N ALA A 37 2.94 16.25 3.85
CA ALA A 37 3.59 15.39 4.84
C ALA A 37 2.63 14.85 5.92
N SER A 38 1.54 15.58 6.22
CA SER A 38 0.48 15.13 7.12
C SER A 38 -0.28 13.90 6.61
N THR A 39 -0.47 13.81 5.28
CA THR A 39 -1.15 12.70 4.61
C THR A 39 -0.24 11.49 4.53
N THR A 40 1.04 11.69 4.20
CA THR A 40 2.07 10.63 4.22
C THR A 40 2.20 9.99 5.60
N ARG A 41 2.28 10.80 6.67
CA ARG A 41 2.33 10.29 8.04
C ARG A 41 1.07 9.48 8.40
N ALA A 42 -0.10 9.94 7.98
CA ALA A 42 -1.34 9.21 8.21
C ALA A 42 -1.38 7.88 7.46
N PHE A 43 -0.87 7.83 6.24
CA PHE A 43 -0.75 6.60 5.46
C PHE A 43 0.20 5.60 6.11
N ILE A 44 1.41 6.03 6.48
CA ILE A 44 2.39 5.17 7.17
C ILE A 44 1.82 4.66 8.49
N SER A 45 1.15 5.52 9.27
CA SER A 45 0.48 5.14 10.51
C SER A 45 -0.60 4.07 10.26
N LEU A 46 -1.42 4.26 9.22
CA LEU A 46 -2.42 3.27 8.82
C LEU A 46 -1.77 1.94 8.45
N LEU A 47 -0.75 1.93 7.57
CA LEU A 47 -0.02 0.71 7.20
C LEU A 47 0.61 0.01 8.41
N SER A 48 0.97 0.77 9.44
CA SER A 48 1.59 0.25 10.66
C SER A 48 0.57 -0.21 11.73
N SER A 49 -0.73 -0.29 11.39
CA SER A 49 -1.79 -0.68 12.35
C SER A 49 -1.89 -2.19 12.61
N GLY A 50 -1.07 -3.02 11.95
CA GLY A 50 -1.10 -4.47 12.12
C GLY A 50 -2.39 -5.08 11.58
N HIS A 51 -2.89 -6.15 12.22
CA HIS A 51 -4.03 -6.93 11.70
C HIS A 51 -5.31 -6.11 11.44
N SER A 52 -5.52 -5.01 12.15
CA SER A 52 -6.69 -4.15 11.96
C SER A 52 -6.63 -3.31 10.67
N LEU A 53 -5.46 -3.23 10.01
CA LEU A 53 -5.28 -2.65 8.67
C LEU A 53 -6.24 -3.29 7.67
N ILE A 54 -6.36 -4.62 7.73
CA ILE A 54 -7.17 -5.43 6.82
C ILE A 54 -8.58 -4.88 6.68
N GLY A 55 -9.31 -4.75 7.79
CA GLY A 55 -10.71 -4.35 7.76
C GLY A 55 -10.89 -2.90 7.31
N VAL A 56 -9.89 -2.03 7.51
CA VAL A 56 -9.93 -0.66 7.00
C VAL A 56 -9.64 -0.60 5.51
N MET A 57 -8.65 -1.34 5.03
CA MET A 57 -8.35 -1.41 3.60
C MET A 57 -9.54 -1.98 2.81
N GLU A 58 -10.16 -3.05 3.30
CA GLU A 58 -11.38 -3.62 2.71
C GLU A 58 -12.53 -2.61 2.67
N ARG A 59 -12.75 -1.84 3.74
CA ARG A 59 -13.76 -0.79 3.76
C ARG A 59 -13.45 0.33 2.78
N LEU A 60 -12.21 0.83 2.76
CA LEU A 60 -11.82 1.87 1.81
C LEU A 60 -11.95 1.38 0.36
N ASP A 61 -11.57 0.13 0.08
CA ASP A 61 -11.72 -0.49 -1.23
C ASP A 61 -13.19 -0.61 -1.64
N HIS A 62 -14.05 -1.11 -0.74
CA HIS A 62 -15.48 -1.30 -0.99
C HIS A 62 -16.17 0.00 -1.44
N TYR A 63 -15.78 1.15 -0.90
CA TYR A 63 -16.32 2.46 -1.28
C TYR A 63 -15.53 3.16 -2.41
N GLY A 64 -14.59 2.47 -3.06
CA GLY A 64 -13.80 3.02 -4.18
C GLY A 64 -12.85 4.14 -3.76
N LEU A 65 -12.44 4.17 -2.49
CA LEU A 65 -11.54 5.20 -1.97
C LEU A 65 -10.09 4.87 -2.24
N LEU A 66 -9.70 3.58 -2.23
CA LEU A 66 -8.31 3.20 -2.48
C LEU A 66 -7.86 3.57 -3.90
N GLU A 67 -8.66 3.32 -4.92
CA GLU A 67 -8.36 3.72 -6.31
C GLU A 67 -8.25 5.24 -6.50
N ARG A 68 -8.87 6.04 -5.63
CA ARG A 68 -8.74 7.51 -5.66
C ARG A 68 -7.47 7.99 -4.98
N ILE A 69 -7.01 7.27 -3.95
CA ILE A 69 -5.81 7.61 -3.16
C ILE A 69 -4.54 7.07 -3.84
N ILE A 70 -4.61 5.82 -4.31
CA ILE A 70 -3.56 5.07 -5.02
C ILE A 70 -4.20 4.50 -6.30
N PRO A 71 -4.21 5.26 -7.41
CA PRO A 71 -4.77 4.84 -8.69
C PRO A 71 -4.26 3.50 -9.22
N GLU A 72 -3.03 3.13 -8.86
CA GLU A 72 -2.42 1.87 -9.27
C GLU A 72 -3.07 0.64 -8.63
N TRP A 73 -3.81 0.85 -7.54
CA TRP A 73 -4.58 -0.19 -6.87
C TRP A 73 -5.60 -0.86 -7.79
N THR A 74 -6.20 -0.11 -8.72
CA THR A 74 -7.22 -0.61 -9.66
C THR A 74 -6.75 -1.81 -10.47
N LYS A 75 -5.45 -1.94 -10.73
CA LYS A 75 -4.88 -3.05 -11.51
C LYS A 75 -4.63 -4.32 -10.71
N VAL A 76 -4.56 -4.21 -9.38
CA VAL A 76 -4.32 -5.36 -8.48
C VAL A 76 -5.57 -5.76 -7.69
N ARG A 77 -6.58 -4.90 -7.65
CA ARG A 77 -7.88 -5.13 -7.00
C ARG A 77 -8.54 -6.41 -7.54
N GLY A 78 -8.80 -7.37 -6.66
CA GLY A 78 -9.40 -8.66 -6.99
C GLY A 78 -8.60 -9.52 -7.98
N LEU A 79 -7.34 -9.17 -8.27
CA LEU A 79 -6.53 -9.89 -9.26
C LEU A 79 -6.10 -11.24 -8.68
N PRO A 80 -6.41 -12.39 -9.32
CA PRO A 80 -5.93 -13.68 -8.85
C PRO A 80 -4.39 -13.79 -8.92
N GLN A 81 -3.77 -14.29 -7.86
CA GLN A 81 -2.35 -14.66 -7.88
C GLN A 81 -2.16 -15.90 -8.76
N ARG A 82 -1.29 -15.83 -9.76
CA ARG A 82 -1.06 -16.91 -10.73
C ARG A 82 -0.12 -18.02 -10.21
N ASN A 83 -0.23 -18.51 -8.96
CA ASN A 83 0.43 -19.76 -8.55
C ASN A 83 -0.42 -20.56 -7.55
N ALA A 84 -0.31 -21.89 -7.57
CA ALA A 84 -1.15 -22.84 -6.82
C ALA A 84 -1.09 -22.72 -5.28
N TYR A 85 -0.14 -21.95 -4.75
CA TYR A 85 0.10 -21.79 -3.31
C TYR A 85 -0.41 -20.46 -2.75
N HIS A 86 -0.94 -19.56 -3.58
CA HIS A 86 -1.44 -18.28 -3.09
C HIS A 86 -2.91 -18.38 -2.66
N THR A 87 -3.14 -18.14 -1.37
CA THR A 87 -4.46 -18.14 -0.73
C THR A 87 -5.28 -16.87 -1.04
N PHE A 88 -4.61 -15.79 -1.46
CA PHE A 88 -5.19 -14.45 -1.56
C PHE A 88 -5.11 -13.89 -2.98
N THR A 89 -6.04 -13.00 -3.33
CA THR A 89 -5.89 -12.09 -4.47
C THR A 89 -4.71 -11.13 -4.21
N VAL A 90 -4.14 -10.53 -5.26
CA VAL A 90 -2.93 -9.69 -5.16
C VAL A 90 -3.13 -8.54 -4.19
N ASP A 91 -4.24 -7.81 -4.29
CA ASP A 91 -4.62 -6.75 -3.35
C ASP A 91 -4.64 -7.21 -1.88
N ARG A 92 -5.29 -8.33 -1.57
CA ARG A 92 -5.29 -8.87 -0.20
C ARG A 92 -3.89 -9.30 0.23
N HIS A 93 -3.14 -9.94 -0.65
CA HIS A 93 -1.74 -10.33 -0.40
C HIS A 93 -0.85 -9.14 -0.06
N LEU A 94 -1.00 -8.00 -0.75
CA LEU A 94 -0.25 -6.77 -0.42
C LEU A 94 -0.55 -6.32 1.01
N VAL A 95 -1.82 -6.32 1.41
CA VAL A 95 -2.21 -5.92 2.78
C VAL A 95 -1.68 -6.89 3.83
N GLU A 96 -1.79 -8.20 3.60
CA GLU A 96 -1.23 -9.23 4.49
C GLU A 96 0.29 -9.11 4.62
N THR A 97 0.97 -8.83 3.51
CA THR A 97 2.43 -8.63 3.50
C THR A 97 2.81 -7.40 4.33
N VAL A 98 2.03 -6.33 4.29
CA VAL A 98 2.24 -5.15 5.16
C VAL A 98 2.06 -5.51 6.63
N VAL A 99 1.04 -6.30 6.98
CA VAL A 99 0.83 -6.77 8.35
C VAL A 99 2.04 -7.57 8.84
N ALA A 100 2.50 -8.54 8.06
CA ALA A 100 3.68 -9.35 8.38
C ALA A 100 4.96 -8.51 8.48
N ALA A 101 5.16 -7.55 7.57
CA ALA A 101 6.30 -6.63 7.62
C ALA A 101 6.28 -5.75 8.88
N GLY A 102 5.09 -5.43 9.40
CA GLY A 102 4.91 -4.69 10.65
C GLY A 102 5.51 -5.38 11.89
N ASP A 103 5.63 -6.70 11.88
CA ASP A 103 6.26 -7.48 12.96
C ASP A 103 7.79 -7.38 12.93
N LEU A 104 8.37 -7.08 11.77
CA LEU A 104 9.81 -6.89 11.57
C LEU A 104 10.27 -5.45 11.86
N ARG A 105 9.36 -4.54 12.23
CA ARG A 105 9.67 -3.10 12.38
C ARG A 105 10.81 -2.79 13.35
N ARG A 106 11.04 -3.64 14.37
CA ARG A 106 12.12 -3.47 15.36
C ARG A 106 13.48 -3.95 14.85
N GLN A 107 13.52 -4.62 13.71
CA GLN A 107 14.72 -5.22 13.12
C GLN A 107 15.35 -4.33 12.03
N VAL A 108 14.68 -3.22 11.67
CA VAL A 108 15.11 -2.32 10.60
C VAL A 108 15.19 -0.87 11.07
N LYS A 109 16.10 -0.08 10.48
CA LYS A 109 16.24 1.35 10.81
C LYS A 109 15.11 2.22 10.25
N ARG A 110 14.49 1.80 9.16
CA ARG A 110 13.45 2.52 8.42
C ARG A 110 12.20 1.65 8.25
N PRO A 111 11.47 1.37 9.34
CA PRO A 111 10.26 0.54 9.30
C PRO A 111 9.16 1.16 8.43
N ASP A 112 9.15 2.48 8.30
CA ASP A 112 8.27 3.22 7.41
C ASP A 112 8.50 2.88 5.94
N LEU A 113 9.76 2.83 5.49
CA LEU A 113 10.10 2.43 4.12
C LEU A 113 9.82 0.94 3.89
N LEU A 114 10.00 0.10 4.92
CA LEU A 114 9.69 -1.33 4.85
C LEU A 114 8.20 -1.56 4.57
N VAL A 115 7.30 -0.92 5.33
CA VAL A 115 5.85 -1.11 5.12
C VAL A 115 5.37 -0.50 3.80
N ILE A 116 5.99 0.59 3.33
CA ILE A 116 5.70 1.15 1.99
C ILE A 116 6.15 0.16 0.90
N ALA A 117 7.36 -0.37 0.99
CA ALA A 117 7.87 -1.34 0.03
C ALA A 117 7.03 -2.64 0.04
N ALA A 118 6.64 -3.13 1.22
CA ALA A 118 5.74 -4.28 1.35
C ALA A 118 4.38 -4.03 0.67
N PHE A 119 3.81 -2.83 0.83
CA PHE A 119 2.56 -2.45 0.17
C PHE A 119 2.68 -2.38 -1.36
N LEU A 120 3.88 -2.12 -1.89
CA LEU A 120 4.12 -1.92 -3.31
C LEU A 120 4.79 -3.10 -4.03
N HIS A 121 5.31 -4.10 -3.31
CA HIS A 121 6.23 -5.09 -3.89
C HIS A 121 5.67 -5.81 -5.13
N ASP A 122 4.37 -6.14 -5.09
CA ASP A 122 3.67 -6.88 -6.13
C ASP A 122 2.74 -5.99 -6.99
N ILE A 123 2.81 -4.66 -6.85
CA ILE A 123 1.90 -3.73 -7.52
C ILE A 123 1.96 -3.82 -9.05
N GLY A 124 3.10 -4.28 -9.60
CA GLY A 124 3.32 -4.46 -11.02
C GLY A 124 2.53 -5.62 -11.66
N LYS A 125 2.00 -6.58 -10.88
CA LYS A 125 1.34 -7.79 -11.41
C LYS A 125 0.14 -7.49 -12.33
N GLY A 126 -0.53 -6.37 -12.13
CA GLY A 126 -1.68 -5.95 -12.94
C GLY A 126 -1.36 -5.23 -14.26
N TYR A 127 -0.07 -5.03 -14.58
CA TYR A 127 0.38 -4.17 -15.68
C TYR A 127 1.04 -4.92 -16.84
N GLY A 128 1.25 -6.23 -16.71
CA GLY A 128 1.95 -7.05 -17.71
C GLY A 128 3.48 -6.84 -17.70
N GLY A 129 4.19 -7.69 -18.41
CA GLY A 129 5.66 -7.73 -18.37
C GLY A 129 6.21 -8.32 -17.07
N ASP A 130 7.49 -8.07 -16.79
CA ASP A 130 8.12 -8.42 -15.53
C ASP A 130 7.60 -7.49 -14.42
N HIS A 131 6.82 -8.05 -13.49
CA HIS A 131 6.17 -7.30 -12.43
C HIS A 131 7.15 -6.64 -11.44
N SER A 132 8.38 -7.15 -11.31
CA SER A 132 9.42 -6.51 -10.49
C SER A 132 9.98 -5.27 -11.18
N VAL A 133 10.14 -5.31 -12.52
CA VAL A 133 10.53 -4.14 -13.32
C VAL A 133 9.43 -3.08 -13.26
N VAL A 134 8.21 -3.47 -13.63
CA VAL A 134 7.08 -2.53 -13.72
C VAL A 134 6.68 -2.02 -12.34
N GLY A 135 6.74 -2.87 -11.32
CA GLY A 135 6.52 -2.48 -9.93
C GLY A 135 7.50 -1.40 -9.47
N ALA A 136 8.78 -1.48 -9.88
CA ALA A 136 9.79 -0.48 -9.53
C ALA A 136 9.49 0.90 -10.15
N GLU A 137 9.07 0.94 -11.42
CA GLU A 137 8.65 2.18 -12.10
C GLU A 137 7.40 2.79 -11.43
N ILE A 138 6.43 1.96 -11.04
CA ILE A 138 5.27 2.40 -10.28
C ILE A 138 5.69 2.93 -8.91
N ALA A 139 6.58 2.22 -8.22
CA ALA A 139 7.06 2.60 -6.89
C ALA A 139 7.80 3.95 -6.91
N GLU A 140 8.51 4.28 -7.98
CA GLU A 140 9.13 5.59 -8.16
C GLU A 140 8.08 6.70 -8.21
N ARG A 141 7.06 6.57 -9.07
CA ARG A 141 5.97 7.54 -9.19
C ARG A 141 5.19 7.68 -7.87
N VAL A 142 4.87 6.56 -7.23
CA VAL A 142 4.19 6.56 -5.93
C VAL A 142 5.05 7.24 -4.87
N SER A 143 6.35 6.97 -4.82
CA SER A 143 7.29 7.58 -3.86
C SER A 143 7.32 9.10 -3.97
N LEU A 144 7.38 9.61 -5.20
CA LEU A 144 7.31 11.06 -5.47
C LEU A 144 5.96 11.64 -5.01
N ARG A 145 4.86 10.97 -5.34
CA ARG A 145 3.51 11.41 -4.97
C ARG A 145 3.30 11.42 -3.47
N ILE A 146 3.70 10.38 -2.74
CA ILE A 146 3.57 10.35 -1.28
C ILE A 146 4.63 11.23 -0.58
N GLY A 147 5.51 11.89 -1.33
CA GLY A 147 6.43 12.91 -0.83
C GLY A 147 7.68 12.37 -0.14
N LEU A 148 8.14 11.17 -0.50
CA LEU A 148 9.45 10.67 -0.09
C LEU A 148 10.57 11.54 -0.68
N THR A 149 11.69 11.64 0.04
CA THR A 149 12.93 12.21 -0.50
C THR A 149 13.51 11.30 -1.59
N GLY A 150 14.44 11.82 -2.40
CA GLY A 150 15.08 11.03 -3.47
C GLY A 150 15.73 9.75 -2.94
N TYR A 151 16.44 9.82 -1.81
CA TYR A 151 17.06 8.66 -1.17
C TYR A 151 16.01 7.65 -0.68
N GLU A 152 14.93 8.11 -0.03
CA GLU A 152 13.88 7.24 0.48
C GLU A 152 13.12 6.54 -0.66
N GLY A 153 12.83 7.27 -1.74
CA GLY A 153 12.23 6.72 -2.94
C GLY A 153 13.14 5.67 -3.59
N GLU A 154 14.44 5.93 -3.71
CA GLU A 154 15.40 4.97 -4.25
C GLU A 154 15.43 3.66 -3.43
N VAL A 155 15.39 3.76 -2.10
CA VAL A 155 15.32 2.58 -1.23
C VAL A 155 14.06 1.76 -1.51
N VAL A 156 12.89 2.40 -1.58
CA VAL A 156 11.62 1.71 -1.88
C VAL A 156 11.67 1.06 -3.27
N VAL A 157 12.11 1.79 -4.29
CA VAL A 157 12.24 1.30 -5.67
C VAL A 157 13.15 0.09 -5.73
N ARG A 158 14.30 0.12 -5.04
CA ARG A 158 15.24 -1.01 -5.00
C ARG A 158 14.65 -2.23 -4.30
N LEU A 159 13.92 -2.03 -3.19
CA LEU A 159 13.24 -3.13 -2.49
C LEU A 159 12.17 -3.77 -3.37
N VAL A 160 11.34 -2.96 -4.04
CA VAL A 160 10.33 -3.46 -4.99
C VAL A 160 11.00 -4.15 -6.18
N ARG A 161 12.09 -3.61 -6.73
CA ARG A 161 12.77 -4.21 -7.88
C ARG A 161 13.36 -5.58 -7.60
N ASN A 162 13.79 -5.83 -6.37
CA ASN A 162 14.55 -7.03 -6.00
C ASN A 162 13.78 -7.92 -5.02
N HIS A 163 12.46 -7.78 -4.91
CA HIS A 163 11.67 -8.50 -3.90
C HIS A 163 11.67 -10.03 -4.12
N LEU A 164 11.94 -10.49 -5.33
CA LEU A 164 12.11 -11.92 -5.64
C LEU A 164 13.55 -12.41 -5.53
N LEU A 165 14.55 -11.52 -5.42
CA LEU A 165 15.96 -11.90 -5.54
C LEU A 165 16.34 -13.03 -4.58
N LEU A 166 15.90 -12.96 -3.32
CA LEU A 166 16.18 -14.00 -2.34
C LEU A 166 15.47 -15.31 -2.69
N ALA A 167 14.21 -15.25 -3.13
CA ALA A 167 13.45 -16.45 -3.51
C ALA A 167 14.05 -17.13 -4.75
N ASP A 168 14.50 -16.33 -5.72
CA ASP A 168 15.05 -16.81 -6.99
C ASP A 168 16.48 -17.34 -6.86
N THR A 169 17.27 -16.85 -5.89
CA THR A 169 18.68 -17.24 -5.70
C THR A 169 18.90 -18.26 -4.58
N ALA A 170 17.90 -18.52 -3.74
CA ALA A 170 17.97 -19.51 -2.66
C ALA A 170 17.55 -20.94 -3.07
N THR A 171 17.28 -21.16 -4.36
CA THR A 171 17.04 -22.48 -4.99
C THR A 171 18.28 -23.01 -5.67
#